data_AF-A0A6P8X954-F1
#
_entry.id   AF-A0A6P8X954-F1
#
_cell.length_a   1.000
_cell.length_b   1.000
_cell.length_c   1.000
_cell.angle_alpha   90.00
_cell.angle_beta   90.00
_cell.angle_gamma   90.00
#
_symmetry.space_group_name_H-M   'P 1'
#
loop_
_entity.id
_entity.type
_entity.pdbx_description
1 polymer ?
#
loop_
_entity_poly.entity_id
_entity_poly.type
_entity_poly.pdbx_seq_one_letter_code
_entity_poly.pdbx_strand_id
1 'polypeptide(L)'
;MQSTGNETTQLLQWIRKSVSSPRWHGLQDLANGVVWCRLMAKVLPGSIASVLIIHRPANERDSMHNYMLLQGAFRKLNIAWYFDTHQLIDGNQTELLKLGQSMLRLRDACNNQLREQQQQQQQQQQRSMQRAGLSSQRLSRFAAGEFEMPQQLSGLQESIAGTMDAPVESEQQQQLSIVAEQQQQPQQPTQQAQLKQQIETLYHKQQLAMAASLAVPATDIDPFAAVARPAAIALCLCSKCISNRQQLDNSINN
;
A
#
# COMPACT_ATOMS: atom_id res chain seq x y z
N MET A 1 -29.84 -16.91 -33.10
CA MET A 1 -28.59 -16.93 -32.30
C MET A 1 -27.69 -15.77 -32.74
N GLN A 2 -27.94 -14.53 -32.28
CA GLN A 2 -27.28 -13.33 -32.87
C GLN A 2 -26.64 -12.34 -31.86
N SER A 3 -26.62 -12.65 -30.55
CA SER A 3 -26.13 -11.69 -29.53
C SER A 3 -24.59 -11.53 -29.46
N THR A 4 -23.82 -12.48 -30.00
CA THR A 4 -22.35 -12.54 -29.82
C THR A 4 -21.57 -11.41 -30.50
N GLY A 5 -22.13 -10.79 -31.54
CA GLY A 5 -21.46 -9.70 -32.29
C GLY A 5 -21.21 -8.45 -31.45
N ASN A 6 -22.18 -8.07 -30.61
CA ASN A 6 -22.08 -6.89 -29.76
C ASN A 6 -21.07 -7.09 -28.62
N GLU A 7 -21.11 -8.24 -27.96
CA GLU A 7 -20.18 -8.60 -26.87
C GLU A 7 -18.73 -8.64 -27.36
N THR A 8 -18.50 -9.28 -28.51
CA THR A 8 -17.17 -9.36 -29.15
C THR A 8 -16.66 -7.96 -29.50
N THR A 9 -17.51 -7.08 -30.04
CA THR A 9 -17.14 -5.71 -30.38
C THR A 9 -16.74 -4.90 -29.14
N GLN A 10 -17.50 -4.99 -28.05
CA GLN A 10 -17.17 -4.32 -26.78
C GLN A 10 -15.88 -4.86 -26.15
N LEU A 11 -15.68 -6.19 -26.17
CA LEU A 11 -14.45 -6.83 -25.71
C LEU A 11 -13.24 -6.32 -26.49
N LEU A 12 -13.29 -6.35 -27.83
CA LEU A 12 -12.20 -5.86 -28.68
C LEU A 12 -11.95 -4.36 -28.45
N GLN A 13 -12.99 -3.54 -28.25
CA GLN A 13 -12.81 -2.12 -27.93
C GLN A 13 -12.10 -1.92 -26.57
N TRP A 14 -12.44 -2.71 -25.55
CA TRP A 14 -11.74 -2.68 -24.26
C TRP A 14 -10.27 -3.12 -24.38
N ILE A 15 -10.00 -4.18 -25.15
CA ILE A 15 -8.63 -4.66 -25.37
C ILE A 15 -7.79 -3.59 -26.10
N ARG A 16 -8.34 -2.92 -27.12
CA ARG A 16 -7.66 -1.80 -27.84
C ARG A 16 -7.29 -0.65 -26.89
N LYS A 17 -8.20 -0.27 -25.98
CA LYS A 17 -7.94 0.74 -24.95
C LYS A 17 -6.91 0.29 -23.91
N SER A 18 -6.85 -1.01 -23.63
CA SER A 18 -6.00 -1.57 -22.58
C SER A 18 -4.57 -1.85 -23.02
N VAL A 19 -4.36 -2.38 -24.23
CA VAL A 19 -3.02 -2.77 -24.73
C VAL A 19 -2.79 -2.23 -26.14
N SER A 20 -1.85 -1.29 -26.26
CA SER A 20 -1.27 -0.87 -27.52
C SER A 20 -0.53 -2.05 -28.17
N SER A 21 -1.05 -2.57 -29.27
CA SER A 21 -0.39 -3.62 -30.05
C SER A 21 -0.64 -3.37 -31.55
N PRO A 22 0.38 -3.49 -32.43
CA PRO A 22 0.20 -3.28 -33.85
C PRO A 22 -0.76 -4.31 -34.45
N ARG A 23 -1.73 -3.82 -35.25
CA ARG A 23 -2.65 -4.56 -36.14
C ARG A 23 -3.20 -5.89 -35.63
N TRP A 24 -4.43 -5.82 -35.12
CA TRP A 24 -5.35 -6.95 -35.04
C TRP A 24 -6.78 -6.46 -35.31
N HIS A 25 -7.46 -7.16 -36.20
CA HIS A 25 -8.77 -6.81 -36.74
C HIS A 25 -9.86 -7.60 -36.03
N GLY A 26 -9.61 -8.88 -35.75
CA GLY A 26 -10.55 -9.80 -35.09
C GLY A 26 -10.03 -10.38 -33.78
N LEU A 27 -10.85 -11.26 -33.19
CA LEU A 27 -10.52 -11.99 -31.96
C LEU A 27 -9.46 -13.08 -32.19
N GLN A 28 -9.46 -13.69 -33.38
CA GLN A 28 -8.52 -14.75 -33.78
C GLN A 28 -7.06 -14.28 -33.84
N ASP A 29 -6.82 -13.01 -34.17
CA ASP A 29 -5.49 -12.40 -34.15
C ASP A 29 -4.85 -12.38 -32.74
N LEU A 30 -5.64 -12.66 -31.69
CA LEU A 30 -5.21 -12.76 -30.30
C LEU A 30 -4.88 -14.20 -29.86
N ALA A 31 -5.00 -15.20 -30.76
CA ALA A 31 -4.73 -16.61 -30.50
C ALA A 31 -3.26 -16.92 -30.13
N ASN A 32 -2.36 -15.96 -30.26
CA ASN A 32 -0.93 -16.15 -29.99
C ASN A 32 -0.51 -15.88 -28.52
N GLY A 33 -1.48 -15.65 -27.63
CA GLY A 33 -1.26 -15.45 -26.19
C GLY A 33 -0.68 -14.09 -25.78
N VAL A 34 -0.04 -13.32 -26.68
CA VAL A 34 0.74 -12.12 -26.33
C VAL A 34 -0.11 -11.03 -25.69
N VAL A 35 -1.26 -10.73 -26.31
CA VAL A 35 -2.16 -9.67 -25.84
C VAL A 35 -2.81 -10.09 -24.51
N TRP A 36 -3.16 -11.36 -24.33
CA TRP A 36 -3.70 -11.88 -23.08
C TRP A 36 -2.70 -11.79 -21.92
N CYS A 37 -1.42 -12.11 -22.16
CA CYS A 37 -0.36 -11.93 -21.15
C CYS A 37 -0.17 -10.45 -20.77
N ARG A 38 -0.18 -9.55 -21.76
CA ARG A 38 -0.09 -8.09 -21.52
C ARG A 38 -1.31 -7.54 -20.79
N LEU A 39 -2.52 -8.03 -21.07
CA LEU A 39 -3.75 -7.68 -20.35
C LEU A 39 -3.65 -8.11 -18.88
N MET A 40 -3.30 -9.37 -18.62
CA MET A 40 -3.11 -9.90 -17.27
C MET A 40 -2.05 -9.09 -16.48
N ALA A 41 -0.90 -8.80 -17.10
CA ALA A 41 0.15 -7.98 -16.48
C ALA A 41 -0.28 -6.53 -16.20
N LYS A 42 -1.25 -5.98 -16.94
CA LYS A 42 -1.82 -4.64 -16.69
C LYS A 42 -2.91 -4.65 -15.62
N VAL A 43 -3.80 -5.64 -15.63
CA VAL A 43 -4.87 -5.78 -14.64
C VAL A 43 -4.30 -6.14 -13.27
N LEU A 44 -3.27 -7.01 -13.25
CA LEU A 44 -2.58 -7.45 -12.04
C LEU A 44 -1.06 -7.36 -12.21
N PRO A 45 -0.46 -6.18 -11.96
CA PRO A 45 0.99 -6.00 -12.00
C PRO A 45 1.74 -6.99 -11.10
N GLY A 46 2.78 -7.62 -11.64
CA GLY A 46 3.56 -8.67 -10.97
C GLY A 46 3.03 -10.11 -11.13
N SER A 47 1.86 -10.31 -11.72
CA SER A 47 1.33 -11.66 -12.01
C SER A 47 2.19 -12.42 -13.04
N ILE A 48 2.55 -11.75 -14.13
CA ILE A 48 3.42 -12.20 -15.23
C ILE A 48 4.60 -11.24 -15.36
N ALA A 49 5.82 -11.77 -15.44
CA ALA A 49 7.01 -10.99 -15.77
C ALA A 49 7.06 -10.73 -17.29
N SER A 50 7.10 -9.47 -17.71
CA SER A 50 7.04 -9.08 -19.12
C SER A 50 8.15 -9.68 -19.98
N VAL A 51 9.36 -9.81 -19.42
CA VAL A 51 10.55 -10.40 -20.06
C VAL A 51 10.37 -11.86 -20.49
N LEU A 52 9.43 -12.59 -19.86
CA LEU A 52 9.16 -13.98 -20.22
C LEU A 52 8.20 -14.12 -21.41
N ILE A 53 7.46 -13.07 -21.78
CA ILE A 53 6.45 -13.12 -22.83
C ILE A 53 7.14 -13.10 -24.19
N ILE A 54 6.94 -14.12 -25.02
CA ILE A 54 7.43 -14.13 -26.41
C ILE A 54 6.56 -13.15 -27.21
N HIS A 55 7.07 -11.93 -27.42
CA HIS A 55 6.30 -10.83 -28.03
C HIS A 55 6.06 -10.95 -29.54
N ARG A 56 6.79 -11.84 -30.23
CA ARG A 56 6.64 -12.16 -31.66
C ARG A 56 6.70 -13.68 -31.83
N PRO A 57 5.66 -14.41 -31.39
CA PRO A 57 5.60 -15.86 -31.56
C PRO A 57 5.53 -16.20 -33.04
N ALA A 58 6.38 -17.13 -33.48
CA ALA A 58 6.49 -17.57 -34.87
C ALA A 58 5.84 -18.94 -35.10
N ASN A 59 5.59 -19.71 -34.05
CA ASN A 59 5.01 -21.06 -34.12
C ASN A 59 4.10 -21.39 -32.92
N GLU A 60 3.43 -22.54 -32.97
CA GLU A 60 2.50 -22.99 -31.93
C GLU A 60 3.15 -23.08 -30.54
N ARG A 61 4.41 -23.55 -30.44
CA ARG A 61 5.11 -23.70 -29.15
C ARG A 61 5.37 -22.35 -28.48
N ASP A 62 5.61 -21.29 -29.25
CA ASP A 62 5.79 -19.94 -28.73
C ASP A 62 4.46 -19.40 -28.16
N SER A 63 3.35 -19.73 -28.81
CA SER A 63 1.99 -19.39 -28.35
C SER A 63 1.62 -20.20 -27.10
N MET A 64 1.93 -21.50 -27.09
CA MET A 64 1.77 -22.40 -25.93
C MET A 64 2.53 -21.87 -24.71
N HIS A 65 3.80 -21.46 -24.88
CA HIS A 65 4.59 -20.84 -23.80
C HIS A 65 3.89 -19.60 -23.22
N ASN A 66 3.36 -18.72 -24.08
CA ASN A 66 2.59 -17.55 -23.62
C ASN A 66 1.35 -17.98 -22.81
N TYR A 67 0.60 -19.01 -23.25
CA TYR A 67 -0.53 -19.53 -22.47
C TYR A 67 -0.12 -20.22 -21.16
N MET A 68 1.03 -20.90 -21.10
CA MET A 68 1.56 -21.44 -19.84
C MET A 68 1.89 -20.34 -18.83
N LEU A 69 2.42 -19.20 -19.26
CA LEU A 69 2.60 -18.02 -18.39
C LEU A 69 1.25 -17.50 -17.87
N LEU A 70 0.24 -17.47 -18.74
CA LEU A 70 -1.11 -17.01 -18.41
C LEU A 70 -1.80 -17.94 -17.39
N GLN A 71 -1.74 -19.25 -17.63
CA GLN A 71 -2.24 -20.27 -16.70
C GLN A 71 -1.48 -20.21 -15.35
N GLY A 72 -0.17 -19.96 -15.39
CA GLY A 72 0.65 -19.71 -14.20
C GLY A 72 0.18 -18.50 -13.39
N ALA A 73 -0.25 -17.43 -14.05
CA ALA A 73 -0.84 -16.26 -13.39
C ALA A 73 -2.23 -16.56 -12.78
N PHE A 74 -3.12 -17.24 -13.51
CA PHE A 74 -4.42 -17.69 -12.98
C PHE A 74 -4.24 -18.54 -11.72
N ARG A 75 -3.31 -19.50 -11.75
CA ARG A 75 -2.99 -20.37 -10.60
C ARG A 75 -2.49 -19.60 -9.39
N LYS A 76 -1.61 -18.60 -9.56
CA LYS A 76 -1.15 -17.72 -8.46
C LYS A 76 -2.29 -16.94 -7.79
N LEU A 77 -3.39 -16.72 -8.50
CA LEU A 77 -4.58 -15.99 -8.05
C LEU A 77 -5.68 -16.93 -7.54
N ASN A 78 -5.44 -18.24 -7.49
CA ASN A 78 -6.42 -19.28 -7.20
C ASN A 78 -7.66 -19.26 -8.13
N ILE A 79 -7.48 -18.79 -9.37
CA ILE A 79 -8.52 -18.82 -10.40
C ILE A 79 -8.38 -20.12 -11.20
N ALA A 80 -9.44 -20.91 -11.26
CA ALA A 80 -9.46 -22.14 -12.04
C ALA A 80 -9.23 -21.86 -13.54
N TRP A 81 -8.35 -22.63 -14.16
CA TRP A 81 -8.13 -22.61 -15.60
C TRP A 81 -9.05 -23.65 -16.26
N TYR A 82 -10.04 -23.19 -17.02
CA TYR A 82 -11.05 -24.03 -17.66
C TYR A 82 -11.06 -23.92 -19.19
N PHE A 83 -10.02 -23.31 -19.76
CA PHE A 83 -9.88 -23.11 -21.21
C PHE A 83 -9.03 -24.22 -21.83
N ASP A 84 -9.42 -24.68 -23.01
CA ASP A 84 -8.58 -25.56 -23.83
C ASP A 84 -7.49 -24.71 -24.51
N THR A 85 -6.24 -24.91 -24.10
CA THR A 85 -5.10 -24.15 -24.63
C THR A 85 -4.83 -24.43 -26.11
N HIS A 86 -5.07 -25.64 -26.62
CA HIS A 86 -4.89 -25.92 -28.05
C HIS A 86 -5.97 -25.20 -28.87
N GLN A 87 -7.23 -25.30 -28.46
CA GLN A 87 -8.31 -24.56 -29.14
C GLN A 87 -8.12 -23.02 -29.08
N LEU A 88 -7.52 -22.49 -28.01
CA LEU A 88 -7.14 -21.07 -27.94
C LEU A 88 -6.07 -20.70 -28.99
N ILE A 89 -5.08 -21.56 -29.22
CA ILE A 89 -4.00 -21.34 -30.21
C ILE A 89 -4.52 -21.54 -31.64
N ASP A 90 -5.43 -22.49 -31.86
CA ASP A 90 -6.14 -22.71 -33.13
C ASP A 90 -7.08 -21.54 -33.51
N GLY A 91 -7.25 -20.55 -32.63
CA GLY A 91 -8.11 -19.40 -32.90
C GLY A 91 -9.60 -19.70 -32.76
N ASN A 92 -9.99 -20.67 -31.92
CA ASN A 92 -11.39 -20.92 -31.60
C ASN A 92 -12.02 -19.67 -30.94
N GLN A 93 -12.92 -19.02 -31.67
CA GLN A 93 -13.53 -17.77 -31.24
C GLN A 93 -14.34 -17.93 -29.94
N THR A 94 -14.93 -19.09 -29.69
CA THR A 94 -15.72 -19.37 -28.48
C THR A 94 -14.81 -19.44 -27.25
N GLU A 95 -13.68 -20.15 -27.33
CA GLU A 95 -12.70 -20.20 -26.23
C GLU A 95 -12.04 -18.84 -25.99
N LEU A 96 -11.67 -18.13 -27.06
CA LEU A 96 -11.10 -16.77 -26.95
C LEU A 96 -12.11 -15.77 -26.34
N LEU A 97 -13.41 -15.90 -26.64
CA LEU A 97 -14.46 -15.05 -26.06
C LEU A 97 -14.64 -15.37 -24.57
N LYS A 98 -14.68 -16.65 -24.18
CA LYS A 98 -14.71 -17.08 -22.77
C LYS A 98 -13.50 -16.54 -21.99
N LEU A 99 -12.30 -16.59 -22.57
CA LEU A 99 -11.08 -16.04 -21.98
C LEU A 99 -11.19 -14.52 -21.81
N GLY A 100 -11.64 -13.80 -22.84
CA GLY A 100 -11.90 -12.36 -22.78
C GLY A 100 -12.91 -11.98 -21.71
N GLN A 101 -14.04 -12.68 -21.63
CA GLN A 101 -15.06 -12.50 -20.58
C GLN A 101 -14.51 -12.80 -19.17
N SER A 102 -13.60 -13.75 -19.03
CA SER A 102 -12.89 -14.00 -17.76
C SER A 102 -11.98 -12.85 -17.38
N MET A 103 -11.25 -12.27 -18.34
CA MET A 103 -10.39 -11.10 -18.12
C MET A 103 -11.18 -9.84 -17.73
N LEU A 104 -12.36 -9.63 -18.35
CA LEU A 104 -13.29 -8.55 -17.97
C LEU A 104 -13.74 -8.69 -16.51
N ARG A 105 -14.24 -9.88 -16.11
CA ARG A 105 -14.65 -10.16 -14.74
C ARG A 105 -13.51 -9.97 -13.73
N LEU A 106 -12.30 -10.40 -14.07
CA LEU A 106 -11.12 -10.23 -13.22
C LEU A 106 -10.78 -8.75 -13.01
N ARG A 107 -10.79 -7.95 -14.08
CA ARG A 107 -10.61 -6.50 -14.02
C ARG A 107 -11.66 -5.85 -13.13
N ASP A 108 -12.93 -6.24 -13.26
CA ASP A 108 -14.02 -5.62 -12.51
C ASP A 108 -13.96 -5.97 -11.01
N ALA A 109 -13.59 -7.21 -10.67
CA ALA A 109 -13.29 -7.59 -9.30
C ALA A 109 -12.13 -6.76 -8.70
N CYS A 110 -11.03 -6.58 -9.45
CA CYS A 110 -9.89 -5.77 -9.02
C CYS A 110 -10.27 -4.29 -8.82
N ASN A 111 -11.08 -3.73 -9.71
CA ASN A 111 -11.57 -2.34 -9.62
C ASN A 111 -12.49 -2.14 -8.41
N ASN A 112 -13.37 -3.10 -8.12
CA ASN A 112 -14.27 -3.03 -6.96
C ASN A 112 -13.47 -3.10 -5.65
N GLN A 113 -12.55 -4.06 -5.53
CA GLN A 113 -11.66 -4.18 -4.36
C GLN A 113 -10.84 -2.88 -4.12
N LEU A 114 -10.38 -2.21 -5.18
CA LEU A 114 -9.68 -0.93 -5.07
C LEU A 114 -10.60 0.19 -4.53
N ARG A 115 -11.85 0.25 -4.99
CA ARG A 115 -12.84 1.25 -4.51
C ARG A 115 -13.22 1.02 -3.05
N GLU A 116 -13.38 -0.23 -2.64
CA GLU A 116 -13.66 -0.60 -1.23
C GLU A 116 -12.52 -0.16 -0.31
N GLN A 117 -11.26 -0.40 -0.69
CA GLN A 117 -10.09 0.05 0.08
C GLN A 117 -10.03 1.58 0.21
N GLN A 118 -10.31 2.32 -0.87
CA GLN A 118 -10.36 3.79 -0.82
C GLN A 118 -11.47 4.30 0.12
N GLN A 119 -12.66 3.69 0.08
CA GLN A 119 -13.76 4.04 0.98
C GLN A 119 -13.42 3.76 2.46
N GLN A 120 -12.78 2.63 2.76
CA GLN A 120 -12.34 2.29 4.11
C GLN A 120 -11.30 3.29 4.64
N GLN A 121 -10.33 3.69 3.81
CA GLN A 121 -9.33 4.71 4.19
C GLN A 121 -9.97 6.07 4.48
N GLN A 122 -10.92 6.52 3.66
CA GLN A 122 -11.64 7.77 3.89
C GLN A 122 -12.46 7.75 5.19
N GLN A 123 -13.16 6.63 5.48
CA GLN A 123 -13.88 6.49 6.76
C GLN A 123 -12.95 6.49 7.97
N GLN A 124 -11.76 5.89 7.87
CA GLN A 124 -10.76 5.91 8.94
C GLN A 124 -10.25 7.35 9.19
N GLN A 125 -9.96 8.11 8.13
CA GLN A 125 -9.55 9.53 8.23
C GLN A 125 -10.66 10.42 8.83
N GLN A 126 -11.92 10.20 8.47
CA GLN A 126 -13.03 10.94 9.08
C GLN A 126 -13.18 10.62 10.59
N ARG A 127 -13.01 9.34 10.98
CA ARG A 127 -13.07 8.93 12.40
C ARG A 127 -11.89 9.46 13.21
N SER A 128 -10.68 9.59 12.65
CA SER A 128 -9.55 10.20 13.35
C SER A 128 -9.75 11.71 13.54
N MET A 129 -10.27 12.42 12.54
CA MET A 129 -10.62 13.84 12.65
C MET A 129 -11.71 14.09 13.71
N GLN A 130 -12.75 13.26 13.77
CA GLN A 130 -13.79 13.36 14.81
C GLN A 130 -13.25 13.11 16.23
N ARG A 131 -12.28 12.19 16.40
CA ARG A 131 -11.60 11.98 17.70
C ARG A 131 -10.70 13.15 18.08
N ALA A 132 -10.00 13.78 17.13
CA ALA A 132 -9.18 14.97 17.37
C ALA A 132 -10.03 16.20 17.73
N GLY A 133 -11.21 16.36 17.11
CA GLY A 133 -12.14 17.46 17.43
C GLY A 133 -12.63 17.47 18.88
N LEU A 134 -12.75 16.29 19.51
CA LEU A 134 -13.23 16.16 20.90
C LEU A 134 -12.15 16.47 21.97
N SER A 135 -10.85 16.39 21.66
CA SER A 135 -9.80 16.77 22.62
C SER A 135 -9.60 18.29 22.67
N SER A 136 -9.82 19.00 21.56
CA SER A 136 -9.62 20.45 21.46
C SER A 136 -10.58 21.28 22.33
N GLN A 137 -11.76 20.73 22.70
CA GLN A 137 -12.73 21.43 23.55
C GLN A 137 -12.51 21.26 25.08
N ARG A 138 -11.55 20.45 25.54
CA ARG A 138 -11.26 20.26 26.97
C ARG A 138 -10.08 21.09 27.52
N LEU A 139 -9.32 21.77 26.67
CA LEU A 139 -8.13 22.54 27.07
C LEU A 139 -8.41 24.03 27.37
N SER A 140 -9.66 24.48 27.32
CA SER A 140 -10.07 25.89 27.50
C SER A 140 -10.89 26.17 28.76
N ARG A 141 -10.88 25.27 29.77
CA ARG A 141 -11.72 25.43 30.98
C ARG A 141 -11.04 25.21 32.34
N PHE A 142 -9.71 25.30 32.41
CA PHE A 142 -8.96 25.34 33.67
C PHE A 142 -7.94 26.47 33.66
N ALA A 143 -8.43 27.68 33.91
CA ALA A 143 -7.63 28.84 34.32
C ALA A 143 -8.44 29.63 35.36
N ALA A 144 -7.79 30.00 36.47
CA ALA A 144 -8.35 30.52 37.72
C ALA A 144 -9.11 29.49 38.59
N GLY A 145 -8.63 29.31 39.83
CA GLY A 145 -9.21 28.38 40.82
C GLY A 145 -8.18 27.79 41.78
N GLU A 146 -7.63 28.64 42.64
CA GLU A 146 -7.08 28.41 43.98
C GLU A 146 -6.44 27.04 44.36
N PHE A 147 -5.17 27.12 44.78
CA PHE A 147 -4.39 26.02 45.36
C PHE A 147 -4.62 25.97 46.88
N GLU A 148 -5.58 25.18 47.34
CA GLU A 148 -5.68 24.82 48.76
C GLU A 148 -4.93 23.52 49.09
N MET A 149 -4.05 23.62 50.08
CA MET A 149 -3.26 22.52 50.64
C MET A 149 -3.88 22.08 51.98
N PRO A 150 -4.18 20.79 52.18
CA PRO A 150 -4.37 20.24 53.53
C PRO A 150 -3.10 19.53 54.04
N GLN A 151 -2.68 19.90 55.25
CA GLN A 151 -1.64 19.19 56.02
C GLN A 151 -2.18 17.95 56.73
N GLN A 152 -1.26 17.15 57.26
CA GLN A 152 -1.46 15.87 57.95
C GLN A 152 -2.09 16.04 59.35
N LEU A 153 -2.81 15.01 59.86
CA LEU A 153 -2.36 14.17 61.02
C LEU A 153 -3.45 13.22 61.57
N SER A 154 -3.04 11.95 61.78
CA SER A 154 -3.36 10.99 62.88
C SER A 154 -4.76 10.82 63.51
N GLY A 155 -5.17 9.55 63.69
CA GLY A 155 -5.73 9.11 65.01
C GLY A 155 -6.83 8.02 65.09
N LEU A 156 -6.44 6.74 65.14
CA LEU A 156 -6.98 5.61 65.96
C LEU A 156 -8.43 5.04 65.85
N GLN A 157 -8.47 3.69 65.72
CA GLN A 157 -9.41 2.67 66.30
C GLN A 157 -10.92 2.67 65.88
N GLU A 158 -11.66 1.53 65.84
CA GLU A 158 -11.43 0.17 66.40
C GLU A 158 -12.26 -0.95 65.69
N SER A 159 -11.78 -2.22 65.70
CA SER A 159 -12.47 -3.55 65.65
C SER A 159 -13.60 -3.85 64.60
N ILE A 160 -13.86 -5.08 64.12
CA ILE A 160 -13.92 -6.42 64.76
C ILE A 160 -13.75 -7.58 63.73
N ALA A 161 -13.21 -8.75 64.17
CA ALA A 161 -13.30 -10.15 63.64
C ALA A 161 -13.20 -10.41 62.10
N GLY A 162 -12.35 -11.29 61.54
CA GLY A 162 -11.45 -12.38 61.98
C GLY A 162 -10.94 -13.14 60.71
N THR A 163 -10.44 -14.38 60.64
CA THR A 163 -10.09 -15.47 61.60
C THR A 163 -9.27 -16.55 60.83
N MET A 164 -8.09 -16.99 61.35
CA MET A 164 -7.25 -18.14 60.90
C MET A 164 -6.63 -18.05 59.46
N ASP A 165 -5.45 -18.59 59.13
CA ASP A 165 -4.44 -19.40 59.86
C ASP A 165 -3.00 -19.11 59.32
N ALA A 166 -1.96 -19.67 59.94
CA ALA A 166 -0.51 -19.50 59.61
C ALA A 166 0.15 -20.87 59.28
N PRO A 167 1.50 -21.09 59.23
CA PRO A 167 2.69 -20.21 59.37
C PRO A 167 3.84 -20.51 58.33
N VAL A 168 5.11 -20.26 58.73
CA VAL A 168 6.43 -20.51 58.07
C VAL A 168 6.97 -19.29 57.29
N GLU A 169 7.80 -18.41 57.90
CA GLU A 169 9.26 -18.50 58.19
C GLU A 169 10.18 -18.34 56.93
N SER A 170 11.33 -17.66 56.94
CA SER A 170 12.03 -16.82 57.95
C SER A 170 13.18 -16.03 57.29
N GLU A 171 13.50 -14.81 57.80
CA GLU A 171 14.81 -14.10 57.78
C GLU A 171 15.50 -13.77 56.40
N GLN A 172 16.36 -12.76 56.18
CA GLN A 172 17.10 -11.73 56.96
C GLN A 172 17.00 -10.37 56.18
N GLN A 173 16.82 -9.16 56.72
CA GLN A 173 17.57 -8.34 57.70
C GLN A 173 19.01 -7.89 57.32
N GLN A 174 19.15 -6.62 56.86
CA GLN A 174 20.14 -5.56 57.23
C GLN A 174 20.15 -4.47 56.13
N GLN A 175 19.61 -3.26 56.34
CA GLN A 175 20.01 -2.11 57.18
C GLN A 175 20.97 -1.10 56.53
N LEU A 176 20.44 0.11 56.29
CA LEU A 176 21.03 1.46 56.28
C LEU A 176 22.41 1.72 55.65
N SER A 177 22.47 2.72 54.76
CA SER A 177 22.83 4.08 55.21
C SER A 177 22.64 5.16 54.12
N ILE A 178 22.50 6.41 54.59
CA ILE A 178 22.27 7.62 53.79
C ILE A 178 23.63 8.29 53.54
N VAL A 179 23.94 8.64 52.29
CA VAL A 179 24.69 9.87 51.99
C VAL A 179 24.13 10.48 50.71
N ALA A 180 23.49 11.65 50.84
CA ALA A 180 23.41 12.60 49.75
C ALA A 180 24.53 13.63 49.99
N GLU A 181 25.49 13.73 49.08
CA GLU A 181 26.36 14.90 48.96
C GLU A 181 26.82 15.02 47.50
N GLN A 182 26.96 16.26 47.03
CA GLN A 182 27.22 16.61 45.64
C GLN A 182 28.69 16.40 45.26
N GLN A 183 28.95 15.96 44.02
CA GLN A 183 30.08 16.48 43.24
C GLN A 183 29.65 16.77 41.80
N GLN A 184 29.76 18.04 41.40
CA GLN A 184 29.54 18.52 40.04
C GLN A 184 30.81 18.26 39.20
N GLN A 185 30.69 17.55 38.08
CA GLN A 185 31.70 17.54 37.01
C GLN A 185 31.01 17.32 35.63
N PRO A 186 31.69 17.57 34.49
CA PRO A 186 31.07 18.34 33.41
C PRO A 186 30.09 17.58 32.51
N GLN A 187 29.13 18.33 31.98
CA GLN A 187 28.11 17.87 31.05
C GLN A 187 28.74 17.29 29.77
N GLN A 188 28.66 15.96 29.59
CA GLN A 188 28.50 15.43 28.24
C GLN A 188 27.09 15.77 27.75
N PRO A 189 26.90 16.20 26.48
CA PRO A 189 25.56 16.27 25.91
C PRO A 189 25.00 14.85 25.92
N THR A 190 23.93 14.64 26.70
CA THR A 190 23.26 13.33 26.75
C THR A 190 22.93 12.87 25.33
N GLN A 191 23.06 11.57 25.04
CA GLN A 191 22.72 11.02 23.72
C GLN A 191 21.30 11.43 23.29
N GLN A 192 20.39 11.61 24.24
CA GLN A 192 19.05 12.14 24.05
C GLN A 192 19.01 13.58 23.48
N ALA A 193 19.92 14.47 23.89
CA ALA A 193 20.04 15.82 23.35
C ALA A 193 20.60 15.81 21.91
N GLN A 194 21.60 14.97 21.64
CA GLN A 194 22.13 14.76 20.28
C GLN A 194 21.06 14.19 19.34
N LEU A 195 20.31 13.17 19.80
CA LEU A 195 19.21 12.58 19.04
C LEU A 195 18.12 13.61 18.73
N LYS A 196 17.79 14.47 19.70
CA LYS A 196 16.80 15.55 19.51
C LYS A 196 17.25 16.55 18.43
N GLN A 197 18.49 17.03 18.48
CA GLN A 197 19.06 17.89 17.43
C GLN A 197 19.08 17.19 16.06
N GLN A 198 19.36 15.90 16.01
CA GLN A 198 19.37 15.13 14.76
C GLN A 198 17.94 15.03 14.15
N ILE A 199 16.92 14.81 14.98
CA ILE A 199 15.51 14.79 14.55
C ILE A 199 15.07 16.18 14.05
N GLU A 200 15.37 17.25 14.79
CA GLU A 200 15.06 18.63 14.38
C GLU A 200 15.75 19.00 13.05
N THR A 201 17.01 18.58 12.86
CA THR A 201 17.76 18.77 11.61
C THR A 201 17.12 18.03 10.42
N LEU A 202 16.69 16.78 10.62
CA LEU A 202 16.02 16.00 9.57
C LEU A 202 14.67 16.62 9.19
N TYR A 203 13.90 17.07 10.19
CA TYR A 203 12.61 17.73 9.97
C TYR A 203 12.75 19.04 9.19
N HIS A 204 13.74 19.88 9.54
CA HIS A 204 14.01 21.12 8.82
C HIS A 204 14.44 20.87 7.37
N LYS A 205 15.29 19.87 7.12
CA LYS A 205 15.68 19.46 5.75
C LYS A 205 14.47 19.01 4.93
N GLN A 206 13.53 18.27 5.53
CA GLN A 206 12.29 17.86 4.87
C GLN A 206 11.40 19.07 4.51
N GLN A 207 11.28 20.06 5.41
CA GLN A 207 10.55 21.30 5.12
C GLN A 207 11.14 22.09 3.95
N LEU A 208 12.48 22.24 3.89
CA LEU A 208 13.16 22.91 2.78
C LEU A 208 12.97 22.18 1.45
N ALA A 209 13.04 20.84 1.44
CA ALA A 209 12.79 20.04 0.24
C ALA A 209 11.33 20.18 -0.26
N MET A 210 10.35 20.20 0.66
CA MET A 210 8.95 20.46 0.30
C MET A 210 8.77 21.88 -0.27
N ALA A 211 9.37 22.90 0.35
CA ALA A 211 9.31 24.28 -0.14
C ALA A 211 9.92 24.41 -1.55
N ALA A 212 11.08 23.79 -1.79
CA ALA A 212 11.72 23.76 -3.11
C ALA A 212 10.84 23.07 -4.18
N SER A 213 10.11 21.99 -3.81
CA SER A 213 9.19 21.31 -4.74
C SER A 213 7.95 22.13 -5.12
N LEU A 214 7.58 23.12 -4.31
CA LEU A 214 6.46 24.03 -4.55
C LEU A 214 6.89 25.33 -5.26
N ALA A 215 8.18 25.65 -5.22
CA ALA A 215 8.77 26.79 -5.92
C ALA A 215 8.97 26.49 -7.42
N VAL A 216 7.87 26.47 -8.18
CA VAL A 216 7.92 26.47 -9.64
C VAL A 216 8.48 27.81 -10.12
N PRO A 217 9.62 27.86 -10.84
CA PRO A 217 10.08 29.10 -11.45
C PRO A 217 9.10 29.51 -12.57
N ALA A 218 8.54 30.72 -12.46
CA ALA A 218 7.76 31.31 -13.53
C ALA A 218 8.73 31.82 -14.63
N THR A 219 8.88 31.04 -15.70
CA THR A 219 9.57 31.46 -16.93
C THR A 219 8.72 31.09 -18.15
N ASP A 220 8.46 32.07 -19.00
CA ASP A 220 7.66 31.99 -20.23
C ASP A 220 8.24 31.08 -21.34
N ILE A 221 7.43 30.86 -22.39
CA ILE A 221 7.77 30.29 -23.73
C ILE A 221 7.90 28.73 -23.71
N ASP A 222 7.34 27.90 -24.61
CA ASP A 222 6.75 28.03 -25.97
C ASP A 222 5.61 26.97 -26.20
N PRO A 223 4.69 27.11 -27.17
CA PRO A 223 3.49 26.26 -27.28
C PRO A 223 3.61 25.05 -28.25
N PHE A 224 4.80 24.61 -28.67
CA PHE A 224 4.93 23.59 -29.74
C PHE A 224 6.00 22.50 -29.53
N ALA A 225 6.00 21.82 -28.38
CA ALA A 225 6.86 20.65 -28.11
C ALA A 225 6.14 19.50 -27.36
N ALA A 226 4.98 19.07 -27.87
CA ALA A 226 4.19 17.99 -27.28
C ALA A 226 4.78 16.58 -27.54
N VAL A 227 5.99 16.29 -27.02
CA VAL A 227 6.49 14.92 -26.92
C VAL A 227 5.83 14.23 -25.73
N ALA A 228 4.67 13.63 -25.99
CA ALA A 228 3.91 12.87 -25.00
C ALA A 228 4.69 11.63 -24.52
N ARG A 229 5.47 11.77 -23.44
CA ARG A 229 5.98 10.63 -22.68
C ARG A 229 4.77 9.91 -22.07
N PRO A 230 4.56 8.60 -22.31
CA PRO A 230 3.42 7.90 -21.73
C PRO A 230 3.64 7.74 -20.21
N ALA A 231 2.94 8.57 -19.43
CA ALA A 231 2.76 8.40 -17.99
C ALA A 231 1.92 7.13 -17.72
N ALA A 232 2.57 5.97 -17.80
CA ALA A 232 1.97 4.65 -17.63
C ALA A 232 2.75 3.83 -16.57
N ILE A 233 3.17 4.48 -15.49
CA ILE A 233 3.85 3.83 -14.35
C ILE A 233 2.82 3.56 -13.24
N ALA A 234 2.54 2.27 -13.05
CA ALA A 234 1.98 1.65 -11.85
C ALA A 234 0.71 2.25 -11.21
N LEU A 235 -0.46 1.78 -11.65
CA LEU A 235 -1.74 1.88 -10.91
C LEU A 235 -1.89 0.84 -9.78
N CYS A 236 -0.83 0.10 -9.42
CA CYS A 236 -0.89 -0.87 -8.33
C CYS A 236 -0.52 -0.21 -7.00
N LEU A 237 -1.53 0.02 -6.15
CA LEU A 237 -1.39 0.62 -4.81
C LEU A 237 -1.27 -0.42 -3.68
N CYS A 238 -0.97 -1.69 -4.00
CA CYS A 238 -0.69 -2.67 -2.95
C CYS A 238 0.66 -2.36 -2.27
N SER A 239 0.79 -2.68 -0.98
CA SER A 239 1.96 -2.32 -0.18
C SER A 239 3.29 -2.79 -0.80
N LYS A 240 3.30 -3.97 -1.44
CA LYS A 240 4.47 -4.51 -2.14
C LYS A 240 4.88 -3.68 -3.36
N CYS A 241 3.93 -3.14 -4.14
CA CYS A 241 4.23 -2.28 -5.28
C CYS A 241 4.65 -0.87 -4.85
N ILE A 242 4.11 -0.36 -3.75
CA ILE A 242 4.54 0.92 -3.16
C ILE A 242 5.99 0.83 -2.67
N SER A 243 6.35 -0.21 -1.89
CA SER A 243 7.73 -0.41 -1.43
C SER A 243 8.73 -0.61 -2.58
N ASN A 244 8.36 -1.37 -3.61
CA ASN A 244 9.23 -1.60 -4.77
C ASN A 244 9.42 -0.32 -5.61
N ARG A 245 8.38 0.53 -5.71
CA ARG A 245 8.50 1.86 -6.34
C ARG A 245 9.44 2.78 -5.58
N GLN A 246 9.36 2.81 -4.24
CA GLN A 246 10.29 3.58 -3.40
C GLN A 246 11.75 3.14 -3.57
N GLN A 247 12.01 1.84 -3.78
CA GLN A 247 13.35 1.34 -4.05
C GLN A 247 13.89 1.78 -5.44
N LEU A 248 13.03 1.77 -6.46
CA LEU A 248 13.36 2.28 -7.80
C LEU A 248 13.63 3.78 -7.81
N ASP A 249 12.78 4.59 -7.18
CA ASP A 249 12.96 6.05 -7.08
C ASP A 249 14.25 6.41 -6.30
N ASN A 250 14.64 5.61 -5.30
CA ASN A 250 15.92 5.75 -4.59
C ASN A 250 17.15 5.33 -5.41
N SER A 251 16.98 4.50 -6.45
CA SER A 251 18.08 4.00 -7.29
C SER A 251 18.36 4.90 -8.51
N ILE A 252 17.49 5.90 -8.76
CA ILE A 252 17.61 6.88 -9.84
C ILE A 252 18.25 8.19 -9.34
N ASN A 253 18.32 8.39 -8.02
CA ASN A 253 18.85 9.59 -7.36
C ASN A 253 20.22 9.38 -6.68
N ASN A 254 20.95 8.32 -7.08
CA ASN A 254 22.35 8.04 -6.74
C ASN A 254 23.12 7.74 -8.03
#